data_AF-A0AA40RNM2-F1
#
_entry.id   AF-A0AA40RNM2-F1
#
_cell.length_a   1.000
_cell.length_b   1.000
_cell.length_c   1.000
_cell.angle_alpha   90.00
_cell.angle_beta   90.00
_cell.angle_gamma   90.00
#
_symmetry.space_group_name_H-M   'P 1'
#
loop_
_entity.id
_entity.type
_entity.pdbx_description
1 polymer ?
#
loop_
_entity_poly.entity_id
_entity_poly.type
_entity_poly.pdbx_seq_one_letter_code
_entity_poly.pdbx_strand_id
1 'polypeptide(L)'
;MQNTKPLDDLELYELIVAAYPEKFAAREKAGDDIWDEVMEFIECELCGDQLEDWQGLARFLGRIVMLTMPMASAITGEARHCLGPIETNNGQHFMMAAVVRDVASSAGEVAHG
;
A
#
# COMPACT_ATOMS: atom_id res chain seq x y z
N MET A 1 -13.82 8.57 -10.75
CA MET A 1 -12.35 8.45 -10.81
C MET A 1 -11.93 8.79 -12.23
N GLN A 2 -11.06 9.78 -12.41
CA GLN A 2 -10.46 10.07 -13.71
C GLN A 2 -9.11 9.35 -13.79
N ASN A 3 -8.68 8.94 -14.98
CA ASN A 3 -7.38 8.29 -15.25
C ASN A 3 -7.18 6.89 -14.62
N THR A 4 -8.18 6.01 -14.72
CA THR A 4 -8.07 4.60 -14.28
C THR A 4 -7.41 3.74 -15.37
N LYS A 5 -6.13 3.95 -15.66
CA LYS A 5 -5.37 2.98 -16.48
C LYS A 5 -5.01 1.74 -15.64
N PRO A 6 -4.96 0.54 -16.23
CA PRO A 6 -4.30 -0.59 -15.60
C PRO A 6 -2.84 -0.26 -15.26
N LEU A 7 -2.30 -0.88 -14.21
CA LEU A 7 -0.87 -0.82 -13.93
C LEU A 7 -0.11 -1.51 -15.07
N ASP A 8 1.01 -0.93 -15.49
CA ASP A 8 1.98 -1.64 -16.32
C ASP A 8 2.84 -2.59 -15.48
N ASP A 9 3.67 -3.40 -16.14
CA ASP A 9 4.46 -4.45 -15.47
C ASP A 9 5.45 -3.88 -14.45
N LEU A 10 6.01 -2.70 -14.72
CA LEU A 10 6.94 -2.05 -13.79
C LEU A 10 6.18 -1.49 -12.57
N GLU A 11 5.06 -0.80 -12.81
CA GLU A 11 4.18 -0.31 -11.75
C GLU A 11 3.68 -1.47 -10.87
N LEU A 12 3.38 -2.62 -11.47
CA LEU A 12 2.96 -3.82 -10.75
C LEU A 12 4.11 -4.44 -9.95
N TYR A 13 5.29 -4.59 -10.54
CA TYR A 13 6.50 -5.06 -9.86
C TYR A 13 6.79 -4.23 -8.60
N GLU A 14 6.86 -2.91 -8.73
CA GLU A 14 7.16 -1.99 -7.63
C GLU A 14 6.10 -2.09 -6.52
N LEU A 15 4.82 -2.17 -6.91
CA LEU A 15 3.72 -2.32 -5.95
C LEU A 15 3.84 -3.62 -5.14
N ILE A 16 4.19 -4.73 -5.79
CA ILE A 16 4.25 -6.04 -5.13
C ILE A 16 5.47 -6.15 -4.22
N VAL A 17 6.62 -5.63 -4.63
CA VAL A 17 7.80 -5.53 -3.75
C VAL A 17 7.46 -4.72 -2.49
N ALA A 18 6.79 -3.58 -2.63
CA ALA A 18 6.36 -2.76 -1.50
C ALA A 18 5.27 -3.42 -0.64
N ALA A 19 4.33 -4.16 -1.25
CA ALA A 19 3.25 -4.82 -0.54
C ALA A 19 3.69 -6.08 0.21
N TYR A 20 4.76 -6.75 -0.22
CA TYR A 20 5.31 -7.97 0.37
C TYR A 20 6.78 -7.80 0.78
N PRO A 21 7.09 -6.84 1.67
CA PRO A 21 8.47 -6.56 2.06
C PRO A 21 9.14 -7.75 2.73
N GLU A 22 8.36 -8.62 3.40
CA GLU A 22 8.85 -9.86 4.01
C GLU A 22 9.41 -10.86 3.01
N LYS A 23 8.99 -10.80 1.73
CA LYS A 23 9.49 -11.66 0.66
C LYS A 23 10.67 -11.02 -0.06
N PHE A 24 10.58 -9.72 -0.37
CA PHE A 24 11.45 -9.11 -1.38
C PHE A 24 12.40 -8.02 -0.85
N ALA A 25 12.07 -7.29 0.22
CA ALA A 25 12.76 -6.05 0.58
C ALA A 25 14.25 -6.23 0.92
N ALA A 26 14.63 -7.37 1.51
CA ALA A 26 16.03 -7.63 1.86
C ALA A 26 16.91 -7.77 0.61
N ARG A 27 16.40 -8.41 -0.43
CA ARG A 27 17.13 -8.68 -1.68
C ARG A 27 17.11 -7.49 -2.62
N GLU A 28 15.96 -6.80 -2.70
CA GLU A 28 15.89 -5.50 -3.37
C GLU A 28 16.94 -4.53 -2.80
N LYS A 29 17.04 -4.44 -1.47
CA LYS A 29 18.04 -3.60 -0.80
C LYS A 29 19.48 -4.05 -1.07
N ALA A 30 19.72 -5.33 -1.32
CA ALA A 30 21.03 -5.86 -1.70
C ALA A 30 21.40 -5.52 -3.16
N GLY A 31 20.44 -5.02 -3.96
CA GLY A 31 20.62 -4.75 -5.38
C GLY A 31 20.56 -6.02 -6.24
N ASP A 32 19.95 -7.09 -5.72
CA ASP A 32 19.72 -8.31 -6.49
C ASP A 32 18.69 -8.03 -7.60
N ASP A 33 18.90 -8.62 -8.77
CA ASP A 33 17.86 -8.66 -9.81
C ASP A 33 16.83 -9.73 -9.42
N ILE A 34 15.65 -9.28 -9.01
CA ILE A 34 14.54 -10.11 -8.54
C ILE A 34 13.32 -10.04 -9.48
N TRP A 35 13.48 -9.48 -10.68
CA TRP A 35 12.37 -9.24 -11.61
C TRP A 35 11.57 -10.52 -11.90
N ASP A 36 12.24 -11.57 -12.41
CA ASP A 36 11.58 -12.81 -12.81
C ASP A 36 10.87 -13.49 -11.63
N GLU A 37 11.48 -13.44 -10.45
CA GLU A 37 10.92 -14.03 -9.23
C GLU A 37 9.66 -13.28 -8.75
N VAL A 38 9.66 -11.94 -8.82
CA VAL A 38 8.48 -11.15 -8.48
C VAL A 38 7.35 -11.40 -9.48
N MET A 39 7.66 -11.49 -10.77
CA MET A 39 6.66 -11.78 -11.81
C MET A 39 6.10 -13.21 -11.68
N GLU A 40 6.93 -14.20 -11.39
CA GLU A 40 6.48 -15.57 -11.10
C GLU A 40 5.59 -15.61 -9.85
N PHE A 41 5.97 -14.89 -8.78
CA PHE A 41 5.14 -14.75 -7.59
C PHE A 41 3.77 -14.14 -7.91
N ILE A 42 3.71 -13.11 -8.75
CA ILE A 42 2.47 -12.47 -9.18
C ILE A 42 1.54 -13.48 -9.87
N GLU A 43 2.07 -14.20 -10.86
CA GLU A 43 1.29 -15.10 -11.69
C GLU A 43 0.84 -16.35 -10.92
N CYS A 44 1.78 -17.01 -10.24
CA CYS A 44 1.55 -18.32 -9.64
C CYS A 44 1.01 -18.25 -8.23
N GLU A 45 1.57 -17.41 -7.35
CA GLU A 45 1.17 -17.38 -5.94
C GLU A 45 0.09 -16.32 -5.67
N LEU A 46 0.27 -15.09 -6.12
CA LEU A 46 -0.65 -14.00 -5.79
C LEU A 46 -1.98 -14.18 -6.51
N CYS A 47 -1.97 -14.23 -7.84
CA CYS A 47 -3.17 -14.40 -8.64
C CYS A 47 -3.67 -15.84 -8.63
N GLY A 48 -2.75 -16.81 -8.62
CA GLY A 48 -3.07 -18.24 -8.67
C GLY A 48 -3.65 -18.79 -7.38
N ASP A 49 -3.18 -18.34 -6.21
CA ASP A 49 -3.61 -18.89 -4.92
C ASP A 49 -4.20 -17.82 -3.98
N GLN A 50 -3.47 -16.72 -3.76
CA GLN A 50 -3.80 -15.76 -2.70
C GLN A 50 -5.04 -14.92 -3.00
N LEU A 51 -5.41 -14.71 -4.26
CA LEU A 51 -6.57 -13.92 -4.67
C LEU A 51 -7.78 -14.78 -5.06
N GLU A 52 -7.73 -16.10 -4.85
CA GLU A 52 -8.82 -17.03 -5.21
C GLU A 52 -10.10 -16.82 -4.38
N ASP A 53 -9.99 -16.25 -3.17
CA ASP A 53 -11.12 -16.05 -2.27
C ASP A 53 -11.23 -14.63 -1.69
N TRP A 54 -12.35 -14.37 -1.02
CA TRP A 54 -12.63 -13.08 -0.40
C TRP A 54 -11.60 -12.68 0.67
N GLN A 55 -11.08 -13.64 1.45
CA GLN A 55 -10.13 -13.33 2.50
C GLN A 55 -8.79 -12.90 1.90
N GLY A 56 -8.39 -13.58 0.86
CA GLY A 56 -7.26 -13.26 -0.01
C GLY A 56 -7.32 -11.84 -0.53
N LEU A 57 -8.41 -11.51 -1.24
CA LEU A 57 -8.67 -10.16 -1.73
C LEU A 57 -8.62 -9.11 -0.61
N ALA A 58 -9.30 -9.35 0.51
CA ALA A 58 -9.35 -8.43 1.63
C ALA A 58 -7.97 -8.21 2.28
N ARG A 59 -7.13 -9.24 2.36
CA ARG A 59 -5.75 -9.13 2.85
C ARG A 59 -4.90 -8.31 1.90
N PHE A 60 -4.96 -8.58 0.61
CA PHE A 60 -4.20 -7.85 -0.40
C PHE A 60 -4.59 -6.36 -0.39
N LEU A 61 -5.88 -6.04 -0.47
CA LEU A 61 -6.36 -4.66 -0.39
C LEU A 61 -5.97 -3.98 0.94
N GLY A 62 -5.92 -4.75 2.04
CA GLY A 62 -5.41 -4.27 3.33
C GLY A 62 -3.94 -3.83 3.27
N ARG A 63 -3.09 -4.55 2.54
CA ARG A 63 -1.69 -4.15 2.28
C ARG A 63 -1.64 -2.88 1.43
N ILE A 64 -2.44 -2.81 0.37
CA ILE A 64 -2.52 -1.62 -0.50
C ILE A 64 -2.89 -0.35 0.28
N VAL A 65 -3.84 -0.44 1.22
CA VAL A 65 -4.20 0.70 2.10
C VAL A 65 -2.98 1.22 2.84
N MET A 66 -2.12 0.34 3.37
CA MET A 66 -0.93 0.73 4.13
C MET A 66 0.17 1.36 3.27
N LEU A 67 0.08 1.26 1.94
CA LEU A 67 1.00 1.92 1.01
C LEU A 67 0.55 3.34 0.62
N THR A 68 -0.65 3.76 1.05
CA THR A 68 -1.12 5.13 0.80
C THR A 68 -0.31 6.14 1.61
N MET A 69 -0.07 7.32 1.04
CA MET A 69 0.53 8.41 1.79
C MET A 69 -0.37 8.78 2.99
N PRO A 70 0.14 8.76 4.23
CA PRO A 70 -0.66 9.15 5.38
C PRO A 70 -1.15 10.59 5.28
N MET A 71 -2.42 10.81 5.58
CA MET A 71 -3.03 12.14 5.66
C MET A 71 -3.27 12.49 7.13
N ALA A 72 -2.88 13.71 7.52
CA ALA A 72 -3.16 14.21 8.86
C ALA A 72 -4.63 14.63 8.98
N SER A 73 -5.27 14.19 10.05
CA SER A 73 -6.60 14.66 10.46
C SER A 73 -6.53 16.15 10.84
N ALA A 74 -7.38 16.98 10.22
CA ALA A 74 -7.44 18.41 10.54
C ALA A 74 -7.93 18.68 11.98
N ILE A 75 -8.64 17.74 12.59
CA ILE A 75 -9.21 17.89 13.94
C ILE A 75 -8.24 17.34 14.99
N THR A 76 -7.69 16.14 14.77
CA THR A 76 -6.89 15.43 15.78
C THR A 76 -5.39 15.54 15.55
N GLY A 77 -4.94 15.97 14.37
CA GLY A 77 -3.53 15.98 13.97
C GLY A 77 -2.93 14.60 13.69
N GLU A 78 -3.66 13.52 13.97
CA GLU A 78 -3.18 12.15 13.79
C GLU A 78 -3.06 11.80 12.30
N ALA A 79 -1.95 11.18 11.94
CA ALA A 79 -1.70 10.67 10.59
C ALA A 79 -2.38 9.31 10.38
N ARG A 80 -3.13 9.17 9.29
CA ARG A 80 -3.84 7.93 8.94
C ARG A 80 -3.68 7.61 7.45
N HIS A 81 -3.57 6.33 7.14
CA HIS A 81 -3.70 5.80 5.78
C HIS A 81 -5.18 5.82 5.38
N CYS A 82 -5.47 6.37 4.20
CA CYS A 82 -6.83 6.59 3.74
C CYS A 82 -7.01 6.19 2.27
N LEU A 83 -8.13 5.52 1.97
CA LEU A 83 -8.59 5.30 0.60
C LEU A 83 -10.03 5.78 0.47
N GLY A 84 -10.33 6.50 -0.60
CA GLY A 84 -11.66 7.01 -0.90
C GLY A 84 -11.67 7.82 -2.19
N PRO A 85 -12.86 8.17 -2.70
CA PRO A 85 -12.98 9.11 -3.81
C PRO A 85 -12.35 10.45 -3.44
N ILE A 86 -11.55 10.99 -4.36
CA ILE A 86 -10.95 12.32 -4.25
C ILE A 86 -11.79 13.30 -5.08
N GLU A 87 -12.20 14.38 -4.44
CA GLU A 87 -12.83 15.54 -5.06
C GLU A 87 -11.85 16.71 -5.04
N THR A 88 -11.77 17.45 -6.15
CA THR A 88 -10.92 18.64 -6.23
C THR A 88 -11.80 19.88 -6.36
N ASN A 89 -11.70 20.81 -5.42
CA ASN A 89 -12.43 22.07 -5.44
C ASN A 89 -11.45 23.22 -5.15
N ASN A 90 -11.43 24.23 -6.02
CA ASN A 90 -10.55 25.40 -5.91
C ASN A 90 -9.06 25.06 -5.67
N GLY A 91 -8.56 24.01 -6.33
CA GLY A 91 -7.17 23.55 -6.19
C GLY A 91 -6.86 22.79 -4.89
N GLN A 92 -7.86 22.55 -4.04
CA GLN A 92 -7.75 21.72 -2.85
C GLN A 92 -8.34 20.33 -3.11
N HIS A 93 -7.69 19.30 -2.58
CA HIS A 93 -8.14 17.92 -2.66
C HIS A 93 -8.85 17.53 -1.36
N PHE A 94 -10.05 16.99 -1.51
CA PHE A 94 -10.91 16.50 -0.43
C PHE A 94 -11.15 15.01 -0.65
N MET A 95 -11.23 14.25 0.43
CA MET A 95 -11.54 12.83 0.37
C MET A 95 -12.56 12.49 1.45
N MET A 96 -13.61 11.78 1.07
CA MET A 96 -14.43 11.03 2.00
C MET A 96 -13.88 9.61 2.06
N ALA A 97 -13.16 9.26 3.12
CA ALA A 97 -12.48 7.98 3.22
C ALA A 97 -13.49 6.83 3.38
N ALA A 98 -13.36 5.81 2.52
CA ALA A 98 -14.05 4.53 2.64
C ALA A 98 -13.29 3.56 3.56
N VAL A 99 -11.96 3.69 3.62
CA VAL A 99 -11.09 2.93 4.52
C VAL A 99 -10.13 3.90 5.21
N VAL A 100 -9.98 3.73 6.52
CA VAL A 100 -9.06 4.51 7.36
C VAL A 100 -8.28 3.53 8.24
N ARG A 101 -6.95 3.68 8.30
CA ARG A 101 -6.08 2.93 9.23
C ARG A 101 -5.07 3.87 9.87
N ASP A 102 -4.83 3.69 11.16
CA ASP A 102 -3.83 4.49 11.87
C ASP A 102 -2.43 4.17 11.37
N VAL A 103 -1.59 5.20 11.28
CA VAL A 103 -0.15 4.98 11.14
C VAL A 103 0.36 4.38 12.45
N ALA A 104 1.15 3.31 12.37
CA ALA A 104 1.81 2.79 13.56
C ALA A 104 2.70 3.88 14.16
N SER A 105 2.27 4.43 15.31
CA SER A 105 3.07 5.39 16.05
C SER A 105 4.28 4.66 16.64
N SER A 106 5.48 5.03 16.22
CA SER A 106 6.71 4.64 16.93
C SER A 106 6.92 5.44 18.21
N ALA A 107 5.91 6.15 18.73
CA ALA A 107 5.99 6.85 20.01
C ALA A 107 5.91 5.84 21.17
N GLY A 108 7.04 5.21 21.45
CA GLY A 108 7.20 4.23 22.50
C GLY A 108 8.64 3.98 22.92
N GLU A 109 9.53 4.98 22.84
CA GLU A 109 10.85 4.95 23.51
C GLU A 109 11.43 6.37 23.60
N VAL A 110 10.83 7.21 24.44
CA VAL A 110 11.56 8.35 25.03
C VAL A 110 11.78 8.01 26.49
N ALA A 111 12.87 7.29 26.76
CA ALA A 111 13.37 7.10 28.11
C ALA A 111 13.80 8.47 28.65
N HIS A 112 13.02 9.04 29.57
CA HIS A 112 13.50 10.09 30.44
C HIS A 112 14.42 9.45 31.49
N GLY A 113 15.72 9.53 31.25
CA GLY A 113 16.78 9.38 32.25
C GLY A 113 17.34 10.75 32.62
#